data_AF-A0A7J5XHA0-F1
#
_entry.id   AF-A0A7J5XHA0-F1
#
_cell.length_a   1.000
_cell.length_b   1.000
_cell.length_c   1.000
_cell.angle_alpha   90.00
_cell.angle_beta   90.00
_cell.angle_gamma   90.00
#
_symmetry.space_group_name_H-M   'P 1'
#
loop_
_entity.id
_entity.type
_entity.pdbx_description
1 polymer ?
#
loop_
_entity_poly.entity_id
_entity_poly.type
_entity_poly.pdbx_seq_one_letter_code
_entity_poly.pdbx_strand_id
1 'polypeptide(L)'
;MSYPCTYCSGLFGTGEGEGRFNFVSLPTDVLEIEVKDKFAKSRPIIKRFLGKLSVPVQRLLEKHAIGDRVVSYSLGRRLPTDHVCGQLQFRFELTSSIHPGT
;
A
#
# COMPACT_ATOMS: atom_id res chain seq x y z
N MET A 1 -11.23 21.54 2.34
CA MET A 1 -11.97 20.65 1.42
C MET A 1 -11.23 19.32 1.41
N SER A 2 -11.78 18.32 2.08
CA SER A 2 -11.14 17.01 2.29
C SER A 2 -11.68 16.05 1.23
N TYR A 3 -10.88 15.67 0.25
CA TYR A 3 -11.28 14.64 -0.71
C TYR A 3 -11.23 13.28 0.01
N PRO A 4 -12.30 12.48 -0.05
CA PRO A 4 -12.36 11.22 0.69
C PRO A 4 -11.31 10.25 0.15
N CYS A 5 -10.42 9.82 1.06
CA CYS A 5 -9.46 8.75 0.84
C CYS A 5 -10.17 7.54 0.21
N THR A 6 -9.81 7.19 -1.03
CA THR A 6 -10.42 6.04 -1.72
C THR A 6 -9.89 4.77 -1.08
N TYR A 7 -10.72 4.10 -0.28
CA TYR A 7 -10.39 2.85 0.38
C TYR A 7 -10.24 1.72 -0.65
N CYS A 8 -9.02 1.47 -1.12
CA CYS A 8 -8.70 0.29 -1.93
C CYS A 8 -8.39 -0.90 -1.03
N SER A 9 -9.40 -1.71 -0.68
CA SER A 9 -9.15 -2.99 -0.01
C SER A 9 -8.68 -4.04 -1.01
N GLY A 10 -7.37 -4.26 -1.06
CA GLY A 10 -6.72 -5.28 -1.89
C GLY A 10 -6.22 -6.47 -1.08
N LEU A 11 -6.51 -7.70 -1.53
CA LEU A 11 -6.00 -8.93 -0.91
C LEU A 11 -4.59 -9.23 -1.46
N PHE A 12 -3.54 -9.00 -0.67
CA PHE A 12 -2.21 -9.56 -0.95
C PHE A 12 -2.21 -11.03 -0.52
N GLY A 13 -2.24 -11.95 -1.50
CA GLY A 13 -2.11 -13.39 -1.27
C GLY A 13 -0.70 -13.86 -1.59
N THR A 14 -0.03 -14.50 -0.63
CA THR A 14 1.17 -15.30 -0.89
C THR A 14 0.75 -16.56 -1.67
N GLY A 15 0.75 -16.45 -3.00
CA GLY A 15 0.46 -17.55 -3.92
C GLY A 15 0.11 -16.98 -5.29
N GLU A 16 1.12 -16.85 -6.15
CA GLU A 16 1.09 -16.64 -7.63
C GLU A 16 0.03 -15.69 -8.25
N GLY A 17 -0.68 -14.90 -7.45
CA GLY A 17 -1.62 -13.89 -7.90
C GLY A 17 -1.04 -12.51 -7.64
N GLU A 18 -0.36 -11.93 -8.63
CA GLU A 18 -0.07 -10.50 -8.69
C GLU A 18 -1.40 -9.72 -8.73
N GLY A 19 -1.90 -9.33 -7.56
CA GLY A 19 -3.02 -8.40 -7.47
C GLY A 19 -2.57 -7.01 -7.91
N ARG A 20 -2.90 -6.59 -9.13
CA ARG A 20 -2.74 -5.19 -9.54
C ARG A 20 -3.85 -4.35 -8.91
N PHE A 21 -3.46 -3.35 -8.13
CA PHE A 21 -4.37 -2.36 -7.55
C PHE A 21 -4.18 -1.03 -8.28
N ASN A 22 -5.29 -0.39 -8.66
CA ASN A 22 -5.28 0.94 -9.26
C ASN A 22 -6.11 1.85 -8.35
N PHE A 23 -5.56 3.01 -8.01
CA PHE A 23 -6.23 4.03 -7.22
C PHE A 23 -5.84 5.41 -7.75
N VAL A 24 -6.72 6.39 -7.55
CA VAL A 24 -6.43 7.80 -7.82
C VAL A 24 -5.94 8.42 -6.53
N SER A 25 -4.87 9.21 -6.61
CA SER A 25 -4.32 9.94 -5.46
C SER A 25 -3.73 11.27 -5.89
N LEU A 26 -3.72 12.22 -4.96
CA LEU A 26 -2.99 13.48 -5.06
C LEU A 26 -1.56 13.29 -4.53
N PRO A 27 -0.59 14.12 -4.95
CA PRO A 27 0.77 14.09 -4.40
C PRO A 27 0.81 14.26 -2.87
N THR A 28 -0.14 15.01 -2.31
CA THR A 28 -0.27 15.26 -0.87
C THR A 28 -0.86 14.09 -0.08
N ASP A 29 -1.38 13.06 -0.76
CA ASP A 29 -2.01 11.93 -0.09
C ASP A 29 -0.98 11.01 0.56
N VAL A 30 -1.47 10.17 1.47
CA VAL A 30 -0.69 9.11 2.11
C VAL A 30 -1.28 7.77 1.70
N LEU A 31 -0.46 6.90 1.11
CA LEU A 31 -0.82 5.53 0.79
C LEU A 31 -0.66 4.66 2.05
N GLU A 32 -1.78 4.07 2.49
CA GLU A 32 -1.80 3.10 3.58
C GLU A 32 -2.04 1.69 3.04
N ILE A 33 -1.16 0.75 3.41
CA ILE A 33 -1.29 -0.67 3.05
C ILE A 33 -1.29 -1.50 4.33
N GLU A 34 -2.36 -2.24 4.58
CA GLU A 34 -2.45 -3.20 5.69
C GLU A 34 -2.31 -4.63 5.17
N VAL A 35 -1.27 -5.34 5.61
CA VAL A 35 -1.02 -6.73 5.22
C VAL A 35 -1.71 -7.65 6.23
N LYS A 36 -2.52 -8.58 5.72
CA LYS A 36 -3.25 -9.56 6.53
C LYS A 36 -2.96 -10.99 6.07
N ASP A 37 -2.86 -11.91 7.02
CA ASP A 37 -2.79 -13.34 6.75
C ASP A 37 -4.14 -13.84 6.19
N LYS A 38 -4.11 -14.29 4.93
CA LYS A 38 -5.28 -14.81 4.21
C LYS A 38 -5.66 -16.24 4.66
N PHE A 39 -4.71 -17.00 5.22
CA PHE A 39 -4.87 -18.42 5.56
C PHE A 39 -5.31 -18.69 6.99
N ALA A 40 -5.24 -17.69 7.88
CA ALA A 40 -5.75 -17.80 9.24
C ALA A 40 -7.30 -17.77 9.34
N LYS A 41 -8.03 -18.37 8.38
CA LYS A 41 -9.51 -18.36 8.26
C LYS A 41 -10.25 -18.73 9.57
N SER A 42 -9.64 -19.50 10.46
CA SER A 42 -10.19 -19.91 11.77
C SER A 42 -10.00 -18.91 12.92
N ARG A 43 -9.17 -17.87 12.77
CA ARG A 43 -8.89 -16.87 13.83
C ARG A 43 -9.62 -15.53 13.55
N PRO A 44 -10.00 -14.75 14.58
CA PRO A 44 -10.57 -13.40 14.43
C PRO A 44 -9.70 -12.50 13.53
N ILE A 45 -10.32 -11.66 12.68
CA ILE A 45 -9.66 -10.80 11.67
C ILE A 45 -8.52 -9.96 12.27
N ILE A 46 -8.66 -9.50 13.50
CA ILE A 46 -7.68 -8.70 14.24
C ILE A 46 -6.36 -9.47 14.45
N LYS A 47 -6.43 -10.80 14.65
CA LYS A 47 -5.26 -11.69 14.86
C LYS A 47 -4.55 -12.08 13.56
N ARG A 48 -4.96 -11.52 12.41
CA ARG A 48 -4.34 -11.78 11.10
C ARG A 48 -3.45 -10.63 10.62
N PHE A 49 -3.24 -9.58 11.42
CA PHE A 49 -2.39 -8.46 11.04
C PHE A 49 -0.93 -8.89 10.96
N LEU A 50 -0.32 -8.71 9.79
CA LEU A 50 1.09 -9.01 9.55
C LEU A 50 1.94 -7.73 9.53
N GLY A 51 1.30 -6.57 9.36
CA GLY A 51 1.98 -5.28 9.39
C GLY A 51 1.24 -4.21 8.59
N LYS A 52 1.67 -2.96 8.74
CA LYS A 52 1.18 -1.83 7.93
C LYS A 52 2.31 -1.03 7.30
N LEU A 53 2.04 -0.44 6.14
CA LEU A 53 2.87 0.59 5.52
C LEU A 53 2.04 1.88 5.45
N SER A 54 2.69 3.01 5.74
CA SER A 54 2.16 4.35 5.52
C SER A 54 3.25 5.15 4.81
N VAL A 55 3.00 5.55 3.56
CA VAL A 55 3.98 6.23 2.72
C VAL A 55 3.34 7.40 1.98
N PRO A 56 3.91 8.61 2.04
CA PRO A 56 3.41 9.73 1.23
C PRO A 56 3.47 9.40 -0.26
N VAL A 57 2.41 9.71 -1.00
CA VAL A 57 2.35 9.51 -2.46
C VAL A 57 3.47 10.30 -3.14
N GLN A 58 3.73 11.53 -2.69
CA GLN A 58 4.88 12.34 -3.12
C GLN A 58 6.20 11.55 -3.14
N ARG A 59 6.48 10.74 -2.11
CA ARG A 59 7.72 9.97 -2.02
C ARG A 59 7.79 8.86 -3.07
N LEU A 60 6.65 8.28 -3.43
CA LEU A 60 6.56 7.31 -4.52
C LEU A 60 6.77 8.00 -5.88
N LEU A 61 6.22 9.20 -6.06
CA LEU A 61 6.44 10.01 -7.28
C LEU A 61 7.93 10.35 -7.45
N GLU A 62 8.61 10.79 -6.39
CA GLU A 62 10.04 11.09 -6.39
C GLU A 62 10.88 9.85 -6.75
N LYS A 63 10.52 8.68 -6.21
CA LYS A 63 11.16 7.40 -6.56
C LYS A 63 10.96 7.03 -8.02
N HIS A 64 9.75 7.18 -8.53
CA HIS A 64 9.48 6.93 -9.94
C HIS A 64 10.26 7.88 -10.87
N ALA A 65 10.44 9.15 -10.48
CA ALA A 65 11.14 10.16 -11.27
C ALA A 65 12.61 9.79 -11.54
N ILE A 66 13.27 9.07 -10.64
CA ILE A 66 14.64 8.55 -10.82
C ILE A 66 14.67 7.15 -11.46
N GLY A 67 13.52 6.58 -11.83
CA GLY A 67 13.41 5.27 -12.45
C GLY A 67 13.19 4.09 -11.48
N ASP A 68 13.09 4.32 -10.17
CA ASP A 68 12.81 3.28 -9.18
C ASP A 68 11.33 2.85 -9.26
N ARG A 69 11.03 1.81 -10.04
CA ARG A 69 9.67 1.27 -10.19
C ARG A 69 9.32 0.18 -9.16
N VAL A 70 10.32 -0.40 -8.51
CA VAL A 70 10.17 -1.41 -7.46
C VAL A 70 10.68 -0.84 -6.16
N VAL A 71 9.84 -0.83 -5.14
CA VAL A 71 10.16 -0.26 -3.81
C VAL A 71 9.99 -1.32 -2.74
N SER A 72 10.85 -1.29 -1.72
CA SER A 72 10.76 -2.16 -0.56
C SER A 72 10.69 -1.31 0.71
N TYR A 73 9.70 -1.60 1.55
CA TYR A 73 9.51 -0.93 2.83
C TYR A 73 9.36 -1.94 3.95
N SER A 74 9.94 -1.63 5.12
CA SER A 74 9.71 -2.43 6.33
C SER A 74 8.31 -2.18 6.85
N LEU A 75 7.62 -3.25 7.26
CA LEU A 75 6.28 -3.14 7.82
C LEU A 75 6.34 -2.59 9.25
N GLY A 76 5.45 -1.64 9.53
CA GLY A 76 5.26 -1.02 10.83
C GLY A 76 4.17 -1.69 11.66
N ARG A 77 4.21 -1.42 12.97
CA ARG A 77 3.21 -1.83 13.96
C ARG A 77 2.11 -0.78 14.04
N ARG A 78 0.87 -1.18 14.34
CA ARG A 78 -0.21 -0.22 14.68
C ARG A 78 -0.28 -0.01 16.20
N LEU A 79 0.01 -1.04 16.98
CA LEU A 79 0.04 -1.04 18.43
C LEU A 79 1.41 -1.49 18.94
N PRO A 80 1.85 -1.01 20.13
CA PRO A 80 3.08 -1.47 20.78
C PRO A 80 3.10 -2.96 21.14
N THR A 81 1.99 -3.69 20.94
CA THR A 81 1.84 -5.12 21.21
C THR A 81 1.81 -5.99 19.95
N ASP A 82 1.74 -5.43 18.73
CA ASP A 82 1.69 -6.25 17.51
C ASP A 82 3.02 -6.95 17.24
N HIS A 83 3.00 -8.22 16.84
CA HIS A 83 4.19 -8.90 16.35
C HIS A 83 4.30 -8.69 14.84
N VAL A 84 5.11 -7.71 14.43
CA VAL A 84 5.37 -7.39 13.02
C VAL A 84 6.82 -7.73 12.68
N CYS A 85 7.02 -8.51 11.62
CA CYS A 85 8.32 -8.82 11.05
C CYS A 85 8.13 -9.00 9.53
N GLY A 86 9.01 -8.38 8.74
CA GLY A 86 9.00 -8.50 7.28
C GLY A 86 9.02 -7.17 6.53
N GLN A 87 9.19 -7.26 5.22
CA GLN A 87 9.14 -6.14 4.30
C GLN A 87 8.06 -6.36 3.26
N LEU A 88 7.46 -5.27 2.78
CA LEU A 88 6.58 -5.26 1.62
C LEU A 88 7.35 -4.70 0.44
N GLN A 89 7.56 -5.53 -0.58
CA GLN A 89 8.06 -5.11 -1.87
C GLN A 89 6.93 -5.07 -2.88
N PHE A 90 6.83 -4.00 -3.65
CA PHE A 90 5.86 -3.90 -4.73
C PHE A 90 6.41 -3.06 -5.90
N ARG A 91 5.90 -3.36 -7.09
CA ARG A 91 6.07 -2.54 -8.28
C ARG A 91 4.89 -1.59 -8.42
N PHE A 92 5.13 -0.37 -8.87
CA PHE A 92 4.07 0.58 -9.17
C PHE A 92 4.28 1.25 -10.52
N GLU A 93 3.17 1.70 -11.11
CA GLU A 93 3.13 2.41 -12.38
C GLU A 93 2.30 3.68 -12.20
N LEU A 94 2.76 4.78 -12.77
CA LEU A 94 2.00 6.02 -12.80
C LEU A 94 1.23 6.11 -14.11
N THR A 95 -0.08 6.04 -14.04
CA THR A 95 -0.97 6.42 -15.14
C THR A 95 -1.41 7.85 -14.87
N SER A 96 -0.77 8.84 -15.50
CA SER A 96 -1.26 10.21 -15.44
C SER A 96 -2.61 10.26 -16.14
N SER A 97 -3.71 10.53 -15.41
CA SER A 97 -4.84 11.20 -16.04
C SER A 97 -4.39 12.63 -16.26
N ILE A 98 -3.76 12.88 -17.40
CA ILE A 98 -3.56 14.25 -17.88
C ILE A 98 -4.99 14.81 -18.00
N HIS A 99 -5.42 15.63 -17.05
CA HIS A 99 -6.46 16.60 -17.34
C HIS A 99 -5.75 17.67 -18.16
N PRO A 100 -6.01 17.80 -19.47
CA PRO A 100 -5.57 18.96 -20.22
C PRO A 100 -6.34 20.15 -19.63
N GLY A 101 -5.68 20.90 -18.75
CA GLY A 101 -6.33 21.95 -17.97
C GLY A 101 -5.34 23.06 -17.66
N THR A 102 -4.89 23.74 -18.71
CA THR A 102 -5.05 25.19 -18.97
C THR A 102 -4.38 25.53 -20.29
#